data_AF-A0A7K4DFM3-F1
#
_entry.id   AF-A0A7K4DFM3-F1
#
_cell.length_a   1.000
_cell.length_b   1.000
_cell.length_c   1.000
_cell.angle_alpha   90.00
_cell.angle_beta   90.00
_cell.angle_gamma   90.00
#
_symmetry.space_group_name_H-M   'P 1'
#
loop_
_entity.id
_entity.type
_entity.pdbx_description
1 polymer ?
#
loop_
_entity_poly.entity_id
_entity_poly.type
_entity_poly.pdbx_seq_one_letter_code
_entity_poly.pdbx_strand_id
1 'polypeptide(L)' 'MARDRCTSCNATLAETGSTRFPCPECASVIKRCHRCREQSIAYTCPNCGFGGP' A
#
# COMPACT_ATOMS: atom_id res chain seq x y z
N MET A 1 15.54 -0.28 -12.01
CA MET A 1 14.24 0.45 -12.04
C MET A 1 13.36 -0.14 -10.93
N ALA A 2 13.28 0.54 -9.79
CA ALA A 2 12.45 0.07 -8.68
C ALA A 2 10.97 0.28 -9.04
N ARG A 3 10.33 -0.79 -9.55
CA ARG A 3 8.88 -0.85 -9.68
C ARG A 3 8.30 -0.81 -8.27
N ASP A 4 7.77 0.34 -7.87
CA ASP A 4 7.03 0.49 -6.62
C ASP A 4 6.01 -0.65 -6.51
N ARG A 5 5.94 -1.33 -5.35
CA ARG A 5 5.04 -2.46 -5.13
C ARG A 5 3.95 -2.12 -4.12
N CYS A 6 2.76 -2.66 -4.36
CA CYS A 6 1.65 -2.57 -3.42
C CYS A 6 1.98 -3.34 -2.15
N THR A 7 1.78 -2.74 -0.98
CA THR A 7 2.03 -3.41 0.31
C THR A 7 1.07 -4.56 0.61
N SER A 8 -0.09 -4.61 -0.06
CA SER A 8 -1.12 -5.62 0.18
C SER A 8 -1.02 -6.81 -0.79
N CYS A 9 -0.99 -6.56 -2.11
CA CYS A 9 -0.94 -7.62 -3.12
C CYS A 9 0.44 -7.85 -3.74
N ASN A 10 1.46 -7.08 -3.34
CA ASN A 10 2.81 -7.11 -3.91
C ASN A 10 2.90 -6.87 -5.43
N ALA A 11 1.80 -6.44 -6.05
CA ALA A 11 1.74 -6.13 -7.47
C ALA A 11 2.56 -4.87 -7.78
N THR A 12 3.09 -4.82 -9.01
CA THR A 12 3.73 -3.60 -9.53
C THR A 12 2.69 -2.49 -9.57
N LEU A 13 2.97 -1.39 -8.89
CA LEU A 13 2.15 -0.19 -8.94
C LEU A 13 2.33 0.44 -10.31
N ALA A 14 1.22 0.56 -11.04
CA ALA A 14 1.15 1.48 -12.16
C ALA A 14 1.17 2.91 -11.62
N GLU A 15 1.80 3.83 -12.37
CA GLU A 15 1.79 5.25 -12.02
C GLU A 15 0.36 5.79 -11.95
N THR A 16 -0.52 5.29 -12.82
CA THR A 16 -1.95 5.63 -12.85
C THR A 16 -2.73 4.84 -11.81
N GLY A 17 -3.33 5.53 -10.83
CA GLY A 17 -4.26 4.95 -9.86
C GLY A 17 -3.62 4.35 -8.60
N SER A 18 -2.29 4.45 -8.43
CA SER A 18 -1.65 4.14 -7.15
C SER A 18 -1.77 5.32 -6.17
N THR A 19 -1.99 5.00 -4.89
CA THR A 19 -2.02 5.99 -3.82
C THR A 19 -0.90 5.73 -2.81
N ARG A 20 -0.40 6.82 -2.21
CA ARG A 20 0.68 6.82 -1.23
C ARG A 20 0.19 7.60 -0.02
N PHE A 21 0.25 7.00 1.15
CA PHE A 21 -0.13 7.67 2.39
C PHE A 21 0.75 7.21 3.55
N PRO A 22 0.99 8.08 4.56
CA PRO A 22 1.71 7.69 5.75
C PRO A 22 0.86 6.77 6.65
N CYS A 23 1.49 5.76 7.24
CA CYS A 23 0.87 4.89 8.23
C CYS A 23 0.52 5.71 9.49
N PRO A 24 -0.67 5.55 10.08
CA PRO A 24 -1.06 6.29 11.29
C PRO A 24 -0.24 5.91 12.54
N GLU A 25 0.29 4.69 12.61
CA GLU A 25 1.05 4.19 13.76
C GLU A 25 2.54 4.57 13.73
N CYS A 26 3.18 4.46 12.56
CA CYS A 26 4.64 4.59 12.45
C CYS A 26 5.10 5.59 11.39
N ALA A 27 4.17 6.35 10.79
CA ALA A 27 4.43 7.32 9.71
C ALA A 27 5.13 6.75 8.45
N SER A 28 5.24 5.43 8.33
CA SER A 28 5.85 4.78 7.17
C SER A 28 5.03 5.00 5.90
N VAL A 29 5.70 5.19 4.76
CA VAL A 29 5.03 5.37 3.47
C VAL A 29 4.41 4.06 3.00
N ILE A 30 3.08 4.00 2.99
CA ILE A 30 2.32 2.87 2.47
C ILE A 30 1.87 3.21 1.06
N LYS A 31 2.10 2.26 0.14
CA LYS A 31 1.74 2.39 -1.28
C LYS A 31 0.72 1.32 -1.63
N ARG A 32 -0.44 1.73 -2.13
CA ARG A 32 -1.53 0.82 -2.49
C ARG A 32 -1.95 1.03 -3.93
N CYS A 33 -2.23 -0.07 -4.61
CA CYS A 33 -2.77 -0.02 -5.97
C CYS A 33 -4.27 0.28 -5.95
N HIS A 34 -4.79 0.82 -7.04
CA HIS A 34 -6.21 1.12 -7.23
C HIS A 34 -7.10 -0.07 -6.86
N ARG A 35 -6.75 -1.26 -7.35
CA ARG A 35 -7.52 -2.49 -7.14
C ARG A 35 -7.64 -2.90 -5.68
N CYS A 36 -6.55 -2.84 -4.91
CA CYS A 36 -6.60 -3.14 -3.48
C CYS A 36 -7.43 -2.11 -2.73
N ARG A 37 -7.37 -0.84 -3.14
CA ARG A 37 -8.17 0.24 -2.55
C ARG A 37 -9.65 0.09 -2.87
N GLU A 38 -10.03 -0.19 -4.12
CA GLU A 38 -11.43 -0.42 -4.52
C GLU A 38 -12.04 -1.62 -3.83
N GLN A 39 -11.26 -2.70 -3.68
CA GLN A 39 -11.73 -3.92 -3.04
C GLN A 39 -11.52 -3.93 -1.51
N SER A 40 -11.10 -2.81 -0.91
CA SER A 40 -10.82 -2.70 0.53
C SER A 40 -9.98 -3.87 1.08
N ILE A 41 -8.97 -4.29 0.31
CA ILE A 41 -8.13 -5.44 0.66
C ILE A 41 -7.19 -5.04 1.78
N ALA A 42 -7.29 -5.70 2.94
CA ALA A 42 -6.41 -5.41 4.07
C ALA A 42 -4.93 -5.27 3.66
N TYR A 43 -4.31 -4.18 4.10
CA TYR A 43 -2.88 -3.94 3.97
C TYR A 43 -2.24 -4.05 5.34
N THR A 44 -1.03 -4.60 5.36
CA THR A 44 -0.21 -4.67 6.56
C THR A 44 0.99 -3.75 6.39
N CYS A 45 1.21 -2.87 7.36
CA CYS A 45 2.41 -2.05 7.37
C CYS A 45 3.65 -2.93 7.62
N PRO A 46 4.68 -2.92 6.76
CA PRO A 46 5.88 -3.73 6.96
C PRO A 46 6.77 -3.24 8.11
N ASN A 47 6.56 -2.02 8.62
CA ASN A 47 7.35 -1.48 9.73
C ASN A 47 6.76 -1.79 11.09
N CYS A 48 5.46 -1.51 11.29
CA CYS A 48 4.81 -1.71 12.60
C CYS A 48 3.85 -2.90 12.66
N GLY A 49 3.54 -3.55 11.52
CA GLY A 49 2.54 -4.62 11.47
C GLY A 49 1.09 -4.15 11.53
N PHE A 50 0.83 -2.84 11.51
CA PHE A 50 -0.53 -2.30 11.52
C PHE A 50 -1.34 -2.80 10.31
N GLY A 51 -2.45 -3.47 10.59
CA GLY A 51 -3.38 -4.01 9.60
C GLY A 51 -4.61 -3.11 9.46
N GLY A 52 -4.79 -2.50 8.29
CA GLY A 52 -5.98 -1.70 7.96
C GLY A 52 -6.62 -2.14 6.64
N PRO A 53 -7.91 -1.87 6.39
CA PRO A 53 -8.58 -2.19 5.12
C PRO A 53 -8.06 -1.38 3.94
#